data_AF-A0A060Z4X6-F1
#
_entry.id   AF-A0A060Z4X6-F1
#
_cell.length_a   1.000
_cell.length_b   1.000
_cell.length_c   1.000
_cell.angle_alpha   90.00
_cell.angle_beta   90.00
_cell.angle_gamma   90.00
#
_symmetry.space_group_name_H-M   'P 1'
#
loop_
_entity.id
_entity.type
_entity.pdbx_description
1 polymer ?
#
loop_
_entity_poly.entity_id
_entity_poly.type
_entity_poly.pdbx_seq_one_letter_code
_entity_poly.pdbx_strand_id
1 'polypeptide(L)'
;MRTADEARAINYNVRTVRRLRQRYRETGRTADRPRSGRPRVTTPAQDRYIRTSHLRDRNRMATTTARVTPGTHNPSISAQTVCNMLREAGLRACRPVVRQVLTRHHRQQRRLWAQTHRRWTRQDWQKVLFTDESRFCLTRGDGQICIYC
;
A
#
# COMPACT_ATOMS: atom_id res chain seq x y z
N MET A 1 52.87 12.61 -1.09
CA MET A 1 52.36 12.23 -2.43
C MET A 1 51.53 13.38 -2.99
N ARG A 2 51.84 13.89 -4.19
CA ARG A 2 51.06 14.98 -4.80
C ARG A 2 49.77 14.39 -5.39
N THR A 3 48.67 15.13 -5.34
CA THR A 3 47.36 14.68 -5.87
C THR A 3 47.38 14.29 -7.34
N ALA A 4 48.34 14.81 -8.11
CA ALA A 4 48.54 14.48 -9.52
C ALA A 4 49.18 13.09 -9.74
N ASP A 5 49.93 12.57 -8.77
CA ASP A 5 50.58 11.26 -8.87
C ASP A 5 49.59 10.17 -8.46
N GLU A 6 48.81 10.42 -7.41
CA GLU A 6 47.66 9.59 -7.00
C GLU A 6 46.66 9.46 -8.16
N ALA A 7 46.29 10.60 -8.80
CA ALA A 7 45.36 10.63 -9.92
C ALA A 7 45.84 9.87 -11.16
N ARG A 8 47.15 9.95 -11.47
CA ARG A 8 47.77 9.20 -12.58
C ARG A 8 47.80 7.69 -12.30
N ALA A 9 48.08 7.28 -11.06
CA ALA A 9 48.11 5.88 -10.66
C ALA A 9 46.74 5.19 -10.77
N ILE A 10 45.65 5.91 -10.51
CA ILE A 10 44.27 5.39 -10.59
C ILE A 10 43.55 5.74 -11.89
N ASN A 11 44.22 6.42 -12.84
CA ASN A 11 43.63 6.87 -14.11
C ASN A 11 42.33 7.71 -13.94
N TYR A 12 42.34 8.67 -13.01
CA TYR A 12 41.25 9.62 -12.81
C TYR A 12 41.70 11.06 -13.04
N ASN A 13 40.74 11.96 -13.30
CA ASN A 13 41.01 13.38 -13.42
C ASN A 13 41.51 13.97 -12.09
N VAL A 14 42.63 14.70 -12.13
CA VAL A 14 43.26 15.37 -10.98
C VAL A 14 42.28 16.27 -10.21
N ARG A 15 41.36 16.96 -10.90
CA ARG A 15 40.33 17.80 -10.25
C ARG A 15 39.38 16.97 -9.38
N THR A 16 39.02 15.76 -9.82
CA THR A 16 38.12 14.86 -9.09
C THR A 16 38.79 14.36 -7.81
N VAL A 17 40.05 13.91 -7.91
CA VAL A 17 40.85 13.48 -6.75
C VAL A 17 41.04 14.62 -5.75
N ARG A 18 41.33 15.84 -6.23
CA ARG A 18 41.45 17.02 -5.37
C ARG A 18 40.13 17.34 -4.65
N ARG A 19 39.01 17.36 -5.37
CA ARG A 19 37.66 17.62 -4.78
C ARG A 19 37.27 16.56 -3.76
N LEU A 20 37.56 15.29 -4.04
CA LEU A 20 37.26 14.18 -3.13
C LEU A 20 38.10 14.27 -1.85
N ARG A 21 39.40 14.55 -1.98
CA ARG A 21 40.32 14.72 -0.86
C ARG A 21 39.96 15.93 0.01
N GLN A 22 39.57 17.04 -0.61
CA GLN A 22 39.05 18.21 0.11
C GLN A 22 37.77 17.87 0.88
N ARG A 23 36.79 17.23 0.22
CA ARG A 23 35.55 16.79 0.87
C ARG A 23 35.82 15.85 2.05
N TYR A 24 36.75 14.90 1.88
CA TYR A 24 37.13 13.97 2.95
C TYR A 24 37.78 14.69 4.14
N ARG A 25 38.62 15.70 3.91
CA ARG A 25 39.19 16.52 4.99
C ARG A 25 38.13 17.31 5.76
N GLU A 26 37.12 17.83 5.07
CA GLU A 26 36.07 18.65 5.67
C GLU A 26 35.02 17.83 6.42
N THR A 27 34.64 16.65 5.90
CA THR A 27 33.49 15.87 6.42
C THR A 27 33.83 14.45 6.87
N GLY A 28 35.07 13.98 6.70
CA GLY A 28 35.50 12.61 7.03
C GLY A 28 34.85 11.52 6.18
N ARG A 29 34.09 11.88 5.14
CA ARG A 29 33.30 10.95 4.31
C ARG A 29 33.49 11.26 2.83
N THR A 30 33.60 10.21 2.02
CA THR A 30 33.66 10.28 0.55
C THR A 30 32.32 9.97 -0.12
N ALA A 31 31.35 9.46 0.65
CA ALA A 31 30.04 9.08 0.15
C ALA A 31 29.29 10.25 -0.51
N ASP A 32 28.44 9.90 -1.47
CA ASP A 32 27.55 10.85 -2.12
C ASP A 32 26.56 11.44 -1.11
N ARG A 33 26.34 12.76 -1.22
CA ARG A 33 25.33 13.44 -0.40
C ARG A 33 23.94 13.15 -0.96
N PRO A 34 22.88 13.12 -0.12
CA PRO A 34 21.51 13.03 -0.59
C PRO A 34 21.25 14.12 -1.63
N ARG A 35 20.72 13.71 -2.78
CA ARG A 35 20.30 14.64 -3.85
C ARG A 35 18.83 14.97 -3.62
N SER A 36 18.40 16.19 -3.95
CA SER A 36 17.02 16.67 -3.79
C SER A 36 15.99 15.85 -4.58
N GLY A 37 16.41 15.19 -5.67
CA GLY A 37 15.54 14.40 -6.53
C GLY A 37 14.54 15.25 -7.31
N ARG A 38 13.61 14.60 -8.00
CA ARG A 38 12.54 15.27 -8.75
C ARG A 38 11.44 15.73 -7.78
N PRO A 39 10.92 16.96 -7.90
CA PRO A 39 9.76 17.40 -7.14
C PRO A 39 8.54 16.50 -7.37
N ARG A 40 7.66 16.41 -6.37
CA ARG A 40 6.39 15.68 -6.50
C ARG A 40 5.49 16.36 -7.53
N VAL A 41 4.71 15.55 -8.23
CA VAL A 41 3.69 15.99 -9.20
C VAL A 41 2.37 16.37 -8.49
N THR A 42 2.22 15.99 -7.23
CA THR A 42 1.06 16.29 -6.39
C THR A 42 1.44 17.25 -5.27
N THR A 43 0.47 18.06 -4.86
CA THR A 43 0.61 18.95 -3.70
C THR A 43 0.19 18.24 -2.41
N PRO A 44 0.66 18.68 -1.23
CA PRO A 44 0.22 18.11 0.05
C PRO A 44 -1.30 18.17 0.27
N ALA A 45 -1.98 19.17 -0.30
CA ALA A 45 -3.43 19.29 -0.24
C ALA A 45 -4.12 18.21 -1.09
N GLN A 46 -3.62 17.95 -2.30
CA GLN A 46 -4.10 16.87 -3.16
C GLN A 46 -3.87 15.51 -2.51
N ASP A 47 -2.68 15.27 -1.95
CA ASP A 47 -2.35 14.01 -1.26
C ASP A 47 -3.35 13.76 -0.10
N ARG A 48 -3.66 14.80 0.69
CA ARG A 48 -4.66 14.72 1.77
C ARG A 48 -6.07 14.42 1.24
N TYR A 49 -6.48 15.07 0.15
CA TYR A 49 -7.78 14.84 -0.47
C TYR A 49 -7.91 13.40 -1.00
N ILE A 50 -6.89 12.91 -1.71
CA ILE A 50 -6.87 11.54 -2.26
C ILE A 50 -6.94 10.53 -1.11
N ARG A 51 -6.09 10.67 -0.09
CA ARG A 51 -6.10 9.78 1.08
C ARG A 51 -7.48 9.74 1.75
N THR A 52 -8.06 10.91 2.03
CA THR A 52 -9.38 10.99 2.69
C THR A 52 -10.49 10.40 1.82
N SER A 53 -10.42 10.61 0.51
CA SER A 53 -11.38 10.06 -0.45
C SER A 53 -11.37 8.53 -0.47
N HIS A 54 -10.19 7.91 -0.49
CA HIS A 54 -10.05 6.44 -0.47
C HIS A 54 -10.34 5.83 0.92
N LEU A 55 -10.23 6.60 2.01
CA LEU A 55 -10.67 6.15 3.34
C LEU A 55 -12.19 6.16 3.49
N ARG A 56 -12.86 7.16 2.91
CA ARG A 56 -14.33 7.29 2.92
C ARG A 56 -15.00 6.29 1.99
N ASP A 57 -14.45 6.13 0.78
CA ASP A 57 -14.90 5.15 -0.19
C ASP A 57 -13.77 4.18 -0.53
N ARG A 58 -13.82 3.02 0.14
CA ARG A 58 -12.83 1.94 0.01
C ARG A 58 -12.87 1.28 -1.37
N ASN A 59 -13.96 1.43 -2.11
CA ASN A 59 -14.15 0.88 -3.45
C ASN A 59 -13.67 1.82 -4.56
N ARG A 60 -13.27 3.04 -4.22
CA ARG A 60 -12.82 4.03 -5.18
C ARG A 60 -11.58 3.54 -5.91
N MET A 61 -11.64 3.56 -7.24
CA MET A 61 -10.52 3.15 -8.09
C MET A 61 -9.47 4.25 -8.21
N ALA A 62 -8.19 3.86 -8.14
CA ALA A 62 -7.07 4.79 -8.35
C ALA A 62 -7.10 5.46 -9.73
N THR A 63 -7.60 4.76 -10.75
CA THR A 63 -7.79 5.28 -12.12
C THR A 63 -8.78 6.44 -12.17
N THR A 64 -9.90 6.33 -11.47
CA THR A 64 -10.91 7.39 -11.36
C THR A 64 -10.33 8.61 -10.65
N THR A 65 -9.62 8.39 -9.55
CA THR A 65 -8.97 9.48 -8.81
C THR A 65 -7.88 10.18 -9.63
N ALA A 66 -7.12 9.41 -10.40
CA ALA A 66 -6.07 9.93 -11.28
C ALA A 66 -6.63 10.86 -12.38
N ARG A 67 -7.74 10.47 -13.03
CA ARG A 67 -8.40 11.28 -14.07
C ARG A 67 -8.88 12.65 -13.57
N VAL A 68 -9.32 12.74 -12.32
CA VAL A 68 -9.85 13.99 -11.74
C VAL A 68 -8.80 14.83 -11.02
N THR A 69 -7.58 14.31 -10.84
CA THR A 69 -6.52 15.02 -10.11
C THR A 69 -5.54 15.64 -11.11
N PRO A 70 -5.49 16.98 -11.23
CA PRO A 70 -4.53 17.64 -12.09
C PRO A 70 -3.11 17.48 -11.53
N GLY A 71 -2.14 17.22 -12.41
CA GLY A 71 -0.73 17.22 -12.05
C GLY A 71 -0.13 18.62 -12.14
N THR A 72 1.01 18.86 -11.48
CA THR A 72 1.68 20.17 -11.53
C THR A 72 2.02 20.64 -12.94
N HIS A 73 2.34 19.71 -13.84
CA HIS A 73 2.75 20.01 -15.22
C HIS A 73 1.96 19.23 -16.28
N ASN A 74 1.00 18.41 -15.86
CA ASN A 74 0.20 17.55 -16.74
C ASN A 74 -1.29 17.72 -16.44
N PRO A 75 -2.18 17.55 -17.44
CA PRO A 75 -3.62 17.65 -17.25
C PRO A 75 -4.16 16.69 -16.18
N SER A 76 -3.53 15.52 -16.02
CA SER A 76 -3.85 14.54 -14.99
C SER A 76 -2.62 13.75 -14.54
N ILE A 77 -2.69 13.19 -13.34
CA ILE A 77 -1.69 12.23 -12.84
C ILE A 77 -1.99 10.82 -13.32
N SER A 78 -1.00 9.92 -13.26
CA SER A 78 -1.22 8.51 -13.57
C SER A 78 -1.88 7.76 -12.40
N ALA A 79 -2.61 6.69 -12.71
CA ALA A 79 -3.14 5.79 -11.67
C ALA A 79 -2.03 5.20 -10.79
N GLN A 80 -0.84 4.95 -11.36
CA GLN A 80 0.31 4.44 -10.62
C GLN A 80 0.81 5.45 -9.59
N THR A 81 0.76 6.75 -9.91
CA THR A 81 1.09 7.83 -8.96
C THR A 81 0.16 7.80 -7.75
N VAL A 82 -1.14 7.63 -7.98
CA VAL A 82 -2.13 7.48 -6.91
C VAL A 82 -1.84 6.23 -6.08
N CYS A 83 -1.58 5.08 -6.70
CA CYS A 83 -1.25 3.84 -5.99
C CYS A 83 0.01 3.96 -5.13
N ASN A 84 1.06 4.61 -5.63
CA ASN A 84 2.29 4.82 -4.88
C ASN A 84 2.07 5.74 -3.68
N MET A 85 1.35 6.84 -3.88
CA MET A 85 1.01 7.78 -2.78
C MET A 85 0.15 7.09 -1.71
N LEU A 86 -0.87 6.31 -2.12
CA LEU A 86 -1.68 5.54 -1.16
C LEU A 86 -0.82 4.56 -0.35
N ARG A 87 0.15 3.89 -1.00
CA ARG A 87 1.08 2.97 -0.33
C ARG A 87 1.98 3.70 0.68
N GLU A 88 2.50 4.87 0.33
CA GLU A 88 3.24 5.73 1.26
C GLU A 88 2.39 6.16 2.46
N ALA A 89 1.10 6.40 2.25
CA ALA A 89 0.13 6.70 3.30
C ALA A 89 -0.33 5.46 4.11
N GLY A 90 0.23 4.28 3.83
CA GLY A 90 -0.08 3.02 4.52
C GLY A 90 -1.31 2.27 3.99
N LEU A 91 -1.94 2.73 2.90
CA LEU A 91 -3.10 2.09 2.30
C LEU A 91 -2.67 1.08 1.23
N ARG A 92 -3.23 -0.13 1.26
CA ARG A 92 -2.90 -1.22 0.33
C ARG A 92 -4.15 -1.72 -0.37
N ALA A 93 -4.02 -2.09 -1.64
CA ALA A 93 -5.09 -2.82 -2.32
C ALA A 93 -5.24 -4.21 -1.68
N CYS A 94 -6.45 -4.55 -1.26
CA CYS A 94 -6.83 -5.81 -0.62
C CYS A 94 -8.11 -6.35 -1.26
N ARG A 95 -8.30 -7.67 -1.21
CA ARG A 95 -9.57 -8.28 -1.62
C ARG A 95 -10.54 -8.23 -0.44
N PRO A 96 -11.72 -7.60 -0.58
CA PRO A 96 -12.72 -7.64 0.47
C PRO A 96 -13.23 -9.07 0.60
N VAL A 97 -13.41 -9.52 1.84
CA VAL A 97 -14.10 -10.80 2.08
C VAL A 97 -15.59 -10.57 1.82
N VAL A 98 -16.09 -11.10 0.72
CA VAL A 98 -17.53 -11.09 0.42
C VAL A 98 -18.22 -12.04 1.40
N ARG A 99 -19.13 -11.50 2.22
CA ARG A 99 -19.98 -12.28 3.12
C ARG A 99 -21.43 -11.92 2.91
N GLN A 100 -22.33 -12.85 3.20
CA GLN A 100 -23.75 -12.56 3.24
C GLN A 100 -24.03 -11.45 4.26
N VAL A 101 -24.79 -10.44 3.84
CA VAL A 101 -25.14 -9.31 4.70
C VAL A 101 -26.11 -9.79 5.78
N LEU A 102 -25.65 -9.84 7.03
CA LEU A 102 -26.52 -10.17 8.15
C LEU A 102 -27.41 -8.97 8.52
N THR A 103 -28.72 -9.16 8.42
CA THR A 103 -29.72 -8.23 8.95
C THR A 103 -29.58 -8.10 10.46
N ARG A 104 -30.16 -7.02 11.03
CA ARG A 104 -30.15 -6.81 12.50
C ARG A 104 -30.74 -8.01 13.24
N HIS A 105 -31.84 -8.56 12.73
CA HIS A 105 -32.51 -9.73 13.28
C HIS A 105 -31.59 -10.97 13.27
N HIS A 106 -30.93 -11.26 12.14
CA HIS A 106 -29.98 -12.38 12.05
C HIS A 106 -28.83 -12.24 13.06
N ARG A 107 -28.30 -11.03 13.27
CA ARG A 107 -27.23 -10.79 14.24
C ARG A 107 -27.68 -11.06 15.68
N GLN A 108 -28.90 -10.65 16.04
CA GLN A 108 -29.46 -10.90 17.37
C GLN A 108 -29.66 -12.40 17.61
N GLN A 109 -30.29 -13.11 16.66
CA GLN A 109 -30.53 -14.55 16.78
C GLN A 109 -29.22 -15.34 16.87
N ARG A 110 -28.24 -15.05 16.00
CA ARG A 110 -26.92 -15.70 16.05
C ARG A 110 -26.19 -15.44 17.36
N ARG A 111 -26.27 -14.21 17.89
CA ARG A 111 -25.67 -13.86 19.18
C ARG A 111 -26.35 -14.61 20.33
N LEU A 112 -27.68 -14.64 20.35
CA LEU A 112 -28.44 -15.34 21.38
C LEU A 112 -28.11 -16.84 21.35
N TRP A 113 -28.13 -17.45 20.16
CA TRP A 113 -27.77 -18.84 19.98
C TRP A 113 -26.36 -19.14 20.53
N ALA A 114 -25.36 -18.32 20.17
CA ALA A 114 -24.00 -18.48 20.68
C ALA A 114 -23.90 -18.29 22.21
N GLN A 115 -24.69 -17.39 22.79
CA GLN A 115 -24.73 -17.18 24.24
C GLN A 115 -25.36 -18.37 24.98
N THR A 116 -26.48 -18.88 24.48
CA THR A 116 -27.19 -20.03 25.05
C THR A 116 -26.32 -21.28 25.04
N HIS A 117 -25.57 -21.51 23.96
CA HIS A 117 -24.72 -22.68 23.79
C HIS A 117 -23.27 -22.47 24.25
N ARG A 118 -22.95 -21.32 24.87
CA ARG A 118 -21.57 -20.99 25.30
C ARG A 118 -21.01 -21.96 26.34
N ARG A 119 -21.88 -22.54 27.17
CA ARG A 119 -21.50 -23.47 28.25
C ARG A 119 -21.64 -24.94 27.87
N TRP A 120 -22.01 -25.25 26.63
CA TRP A 120 -22.20 -26.62 26.18
C TRP A 120 -20.89 -27.39 26.17
N THR A 121 -20.95 -28.62 26.67
CA THR A 121 -19.80 -29.53 26.72
C THR A 121 -19.73 -30.38 25.46
N ARG A 122 -18.63 -31.12 25.26
CA ARG A 122 -18.49 -32.03 24.10
C ARG A 122 -19.60 -33.08 24.04
N GLN A 123 -20.10 -33.57 25.18
CA GLN A 123 -21.18 -34.55 25.23
C GLN A 123 -22.52 -33.96 24.75
N ASP A 124 -22.73 -32.66 24.96
CA ASP A 124 -23.93 -31.97 24.47
C ASP A 124 -23.89 -31.80 22.95
N TRP A 125 -22.71 -31.45 22.40
CA TRP A 125 -22.51 -31.34 20.95
C TRP A 125 -22.63 -32.68 20.22
N GLN A 126 -22.26 -33.80 20.86
CA GLN A 126 -22.42 -35.14 20.28
C GLN A 126 -23.88 -35.52 20.01
N LYS A 127 -24.83 -34.85 20.66
CA LYS A 127 -26.28 -35.07 20.46
C LYS A 127 -26.83 -34.27 19.27
N VAL A 128 -26.04 -33.35 18.69
CA VAL A 128 -26.47 -32.49 17.58
C VAL A 128 -25.96 -33.05 16.26
N LEU A 129 -26.89 -33.34 15.35
CA LEU A 129 -26.57 -33.64 13.96
C LEU A 129 -26.54 -32.34 13.15
N PHE A 130 -25.41 -32.07 12.49
CA PHE A 130 -25.29 -30.96 11.55
C PHE A 130 -25.42 -31.49 10.12
N THR A 131 -26.39 -30.96 9.38
CA THR A 131 -26.57 -31.22 7.95
C THR A 131 -26.50 -29.90 7.19
N ASP A 132 -25.82 -29.90 6.06
CA ASP A 132 -25.73 -28.74 5.15
C ASP A 132 -25.67 -29.24 3.70
N GLU A 133 -26.03 -28.38 2.76
CA GLU A 133 -25.99 -28.66 1.33
C GLU A 133 -24.85 -27.87 0.67
N SER A 134 -23.98 -28.56 -0.06
CA SER A 134 -22.87 -27.94 -0.79
C SER A 134 -23.08 -27.99 -2.30
N ARG A 135 -22.85 -26.85 -2.95
CA ARG A 135 -22.91 -26.73 -4.42
C ARG A 135 -21.50 -26.87 -5.02
N PHE A 136 -21.34 -27.82 -5.94
CA PHE A 136 -20.09 -28.02 -6.68
C PHE A 136 -20.21 -27.45 -8.10
N CYS A 137 -19.36 -26.48 -8.45
CA CYS A 137 -19.31 -25.87 -9.79
C CYS A 137 -18.29 -26.59 -10.67
N LEU A 138 -18.71 -27.11 -11.82
CA LEU A 138 -17.83 -27.87 -12.72
C LEU A 138 -17.10 -27.01 -13.78
N THR A 139 -17.48 -25.74 -13.99
CA THR A 139 -17.03 -24.99 -15.19
C THR A 139 -16.65 -23.51 -15.03
N ARG A 140 -17.01 -22.79 -13.97
CA ARG A 140 -16.61 -21.36 -13.77
C ARG A 140 -16.33 -21.03 -12.31
N GLY A 141 -15.36 -20.14 -12.08
CA GLY A 141 -15.05 -19.55 -10.78
C GLY A 141 -15.72 -18.19 -10.60
N ASP A 142 -16.23 -17.92 -9.39
CA ASP A 142 -16.91 -16.67 -9.05
C ASP A 142 -15.91 -15.50 -9.07
N GLY A 143 -16.15 -14.51 -9.94
CA GLY A 143 -15.27 -13.35 -10.11
C GLY A 143 -15.24 -12.46 -8.87
N GLN A 144 -14.04 -12.04 -8.44
CA GLN A 144 -13.83 -11.18 -7.27
C GLN A 144 -13.25 -9.81 -7.64
N ILE A 145 -13.72 -8.77 -6.94
CA ILE A 145 -13.29 -7.37 -7.10
C ILE A 145 -12.28 -7.03 -5.98
N CYS A 146 -11.27 -6.20 -6.27
CA CYS A 146 -10.31 -5.69 -5.27
C CYS A 146 -10.70 -4.28 -4.78
N ILE A 147 -10.44 -3.98 -3.50
CA ILE A 147 -10.70 -2.69 -2.83
C ILE A 147 -9.41 -2.16 -2.18
N TYR A 148 -9.39 -0.93 -1.63
CA TYR A 148 -8.22 -0.41 -0.91
C TYR A 148 -8.45 -0.38 0.62
N CYS A 149 -7.61 -1.06 1.40
CA CYS A 149 -7.63 -1.16 2.87
C CYS A 149 -6.53 -0.34 3.54
#